data_AF-A0A9D7UGC3-F1
#
_entry.id   AF-A0A9D7UGC3-F1
#
_cell.length_a   1.000
_cell.length_b   1.000
_cell.length_c   1.000
_cell.angle_alpha   90.00
_cell.angle_beta   90.00
_cell.angle_gamma   90.00
#
_symmetry.space_group_name_H-M   'P 1'
#
loop_
_entity.id
_entity.type
_entity.pdbx_description
1 polymer ?
#
loop_
_entity_poly.entity_id
_entity_poly.type
_entity_poly.pdbx_seq_one_letter_code
_entity_poly.pdbx_strand_id
1 'polypeptide(L)' 'MNIAKECFLCFNNRNGKEFLKYLENITLYRSVPHSATDSELRMLEGQRTLVLMIKRMIDSHKEGGKMIKKLDL' A
#
# COMPACT_ATOMS: atom_id res chain seq x y z
N MET A 1 7.08 -17.86 2.46
CA MET A 1 7.20 -16.40 2.73
C MET A 1 5.80 -15.82 2.86
N ASN A 2 5.46 -15.19 3.99
CA ASN A 2 4.15 -14.53 4.15
C ASN A 2 4.28 -13.08 3.70
N ILE A 3 3.90 -12.78 2.46
CA ILE A 3 4.04 -11.45 1.84
C ILE A 3 3.38 -10.36 2.68
N ALA A 4 2.21 -10.62 3.29
CA ALA A 4 1.52 -9.62 4.08
C ALA A 4 2.30 -9.22 5.35
N LYS A 5 2.94 -10.21 5.99
CA LYS A 5 3.84 -9.96 7.13
C LYS A 5 5.05 -9.13 6.69
N GLU A 6 5.68 -9.45 5.56
CA GLU A 6 6.82 -8.69 5.04
C GLU A 6 6.43 -7.25 4.69
N CYS A 7 5.30 -7.04 4.01
CA CYS A 7 4.75 -5.71 3.75
C CYS A 7 4.54 -4.94 5.06
N PHE A 8 3.95 -5.56 6.09
CA PHE A 8 3.78 -4.92 7.38
C PHE A 8 5.12 -4.52 8.01
N LEU A 9 6.13 -5.39 8.01
CA LEU A 9 7.45 -5.07 8.58
C LEU A 9 8.15 -3.93 7.82
N CYS A 10 8.08 -3.93 6.49
CA CYS A 10 8.67 -2.89 5.65
C CYS A 10 8.00 -1.52 5.82
N PHE A 11 6.66 -1.49 5.93
CA PHE A 11 5.88 -0.25 5.88
C PHE A 11 5.34 0.24 7.24
N ASN A 12 5.37 -0.57 8.31
CA ASN A 12 4.90 -0.18 9.65
C ASN A 12 5.99 0.44 10.54
N ASN A 13 6.98 1.10 9.95
CA ASN A 13 7.97 1.93 10.64
C ASN A 13 7.92 3.36 10.07
N ARG A 14 8.64 4.32 10.68
CA ARG A 14 8.62 5.73 10.25
C ARG A 14 8.97 5.89 8.76
N ASN A 15 10.08 5.32 8.33
CA ASN A 15 10.57 5.45 6.96
C ASN A 15 9.64 4.76 5.96
N GLY A 16 9.14 3.57 6.32
CA GLY A 16 8.17 2.83 5.53
C GLY A 16 6.87 3.61 5.33
N LYS A 17 6.35 4.27 6.37
CA LYS A 17 5.15 5.11 6.26
C LYS A 17 5.37 6.31 5.34
N GLU A 18 6.50 7.00 5.47
CA GLU A 18 6.84 8.13 4.58
C GLU A 18 7.01 7.67 3.13
N PHE A 19 7.65 6.52 2.91
CA PHE A 19 7.81 5.96 1.57
C PHE A 19 6.46 5.52 0.97
N LEU A 20 5.58 4.89 1.76
CA LEU A 20 4.23 4.55 1.32
C LEU A 20 3.43 5.79 0.94
N LYS A 21 3.52 6.87 1.72
CA LYS A 21 2.89 8.16 1.41
C LYS A 21 3.42 8.75 0.09
N TYR A 22 4.73 8.63 -0.15
CA TYR A 22 5.32 9.00 -1.43
C TYR A 22 4.74 8.17 -2.59
N LEU A 23 4.64 6.84 -2.43
CA LEU A 23 4.03 5.96 -3.44
C LEU A 23 2.58 6.34 -3.73
N GLU A 24 1.79 6.67 -2.71
CA GLU A 24 0.42 7.16 -2.88
C GLU A 24 0.37 8.46 -3.70
N ASN A 25 1.28 9.41 -3.44
CA ASN A 25 1.33 10.67 -4.17
C ASN A 25 1.65 10.49 -5.66
N ILE A 26 2.59 9.61 -6.00
CA ILE A 26 3.00 9.39 -7.40
C ILE A 26 2.06 8.44 -8.17
N THR A 27 1.10 7.80 -7.49
CA THR A 27 0.17 6.85 -8.11
C THR A 27 -1.30 7.25 -7.91
N LEU A 28 -1.81 7.16 -6.68
CA LEU A 28 -3.22 7.37 -6.34
C LEU A 28 -3.63 8.84 -6.53
N TYR A 29 -2.78 9.77 -6.10
CA TYR A 29 -3.06 11.20 -6.15
C TYR A 29 -2.39 11.93 -7.32
N ARG A 30 -1.70 11.18 -8.19
CA ARG A 30 -1.07 11.74 -9.37
C ARG A 30 -2.12 12.23 -10.35
N SER A 31 -2.04 13.51 -10.71
CA SER A 31 -2.77 14.08 -11.83
C SER A 31 -2.30 13.48 -13.15
N VAL A 32 -3.24 13.19 -14.03
CA VAL A 32 -2.96 12.61 -15.34
C VAL A 32 -3.20 13.70 -16.40
N PRO A 33 -2.22 13.99 -17.26
CA PRO A 33 -2.40 14.97 -18.31
C PRO A 33 -3.43 14.48 -19.34
N HIS A 34 -4.14 15.40 -19.98
CA HIS A 34 -5.13 15.06 -21.01
C HIS A 34 -4.50 14.40 -22.24
N SER A 35 -3.19 14.56 -22.43
CA SER A 35 -2.39 13.95 -23.49
C SER A 35 -1.85 12.56 -23.14
N ALA A 36 -2.22 11.99 -21.99
CA ALA A 36 -1.74 10.67 -21.60
C ALA A 36 -2.23 9.61 -22.57
N THR A 37 -1.32 8.74 -23.01
CA THR A 37 -1.64 7.60 -23.85
C THR A 37 -2.33 6.51 -23.05
N ASP A 38 -3.12 5.68 -23.72
CA ASP A 38 -3.74 4.49 -23.12
C ASP A 38 -2.74 3.57 -22.41
N SER A 39 -1.50 3.48 -22.92
CA SER A 39 -0.46 2.66 -22.29
C SER A 39 0.01 3.25 -20.97
N GLU A 40 0.18 4.58 -20.90
CA GLU A 40 0.53 5.27 -19.67
C GLU A 40 -0.58 5.17 -18.63
N LEU A 41 -1.84 5.29 -19.07
CA LEU A 41 -3.02 5.10 -18.23
C LEU A 41 -3.07 3.69 -17.64
N ARG A 42 -2.92 2.65 -18.48
CA ARG A 42 -2.88 1.25 -18.02
C ARG A 42 -1.75 0.99 -17.03
N MET A 43 -0.56 1.54 -17.30
CA MET A 43 0.59 1.39 -16.39
C MET A 43 0.29 2.05 -15.04
N LEU A 44 -0.28 3.26 -15.03
CA LEU A 44 -0.66 3.95 -13.81
C LEU A 44 -1.72 3.17 -13.01
N GLU A 45 -2.73 2.61 -13.66
CA GLU A 45 -3.73 1.76 -13.00
C GLU A 45 -3.13 0.48 -12.38
N GLY A 46 -2.15 -0.14 -13.07
CA GLY A 46 -1.38 -1.24 -12.49
C GLY A 46 -0.65 -0.82 -11.21
N GLN A 47 0.01 0.34 -11.23
CA GLN A 47 0.71 0.89 -10.06
C GLN A 47 -0.27 1.23 -8.92
N ARG A 48 -1.41 1.85 -9.21
CA ARG A 48 -2.47 2.15 -8.23
C ARG A 48 -2.97 0.88 -7.56
N THR A 49 -3.22 -0.17 -8.35
CA THR A 49 -3.64 -1.48 -7.84
C THR A 49 -2.63 -2.07 -6.87
N LEU A 50 -1.33 -2.03 -7.21
CA LEU A 50 -0.26 -2.54 -6.34
C LEU A 50 -0.19 -1.77 -5.01
N VAL A 51 -0.25 -0.43 -5.04
CA VAL A 51 -0.23 0.39 -3.82
C VAL A 51 -1.43 0.09 -2.93
N LEU A 52 -2.62 -0.06 -3.50
CA LEU A 52 -3.82 -0.45 -2.75
C LEU A 52 -3.70 -1.85 -2.13
N MET A 53 -3.10 -2.81 -2.85
CA MET A 53 -2.82 -4.15 -2.31
C MET A 53 -1.87 -4.10 -1.12
N ILE A 54 -0.78 -3.32 -1.22
CA ILE A 54 0.16 -3.13 -0.10
C ILE A 54 -0.57 -2.58 1.13
N LYS A 55 -1.40 -1.54 0.96
CA LYS A 55 -2.19 -0.96 2.05
C LYS A 55 -3.10 -2.00 2.71
N ARG A 56 -3.85 -2.76 1.90
CA ARG A 56 -4.73 -3.84 2.41
C ARG A 56 -3.95 -4.89 3.20
N MET A 57 -2.81 -5.34 2.70
CA MET A 57 -1.96 -6.33 3.39
C MET A 57 -1.47 -5.82 4.76
N ILE A 58 -1.07 -4.55 4.84
CA ILE A 58 -0.65 -3.92 6.09
C ILE A 58 -1.81 -3.87 7.08
N ASP A 59 -3.00 -3.46 6.63
CA ASP A 59 -4.17 -3.30 7.49
C ASP A 59 -4.72 -4.64 7.98
N SER A 60 -4.78 -5.67 7.13
CA SER A 60 -5.14 -7.03 7.55
C SER A 60 -4.19 -7.59 8.62
N HIS A 61 -2.89 -7.27 8.55
CA HIS A 61 -1.94 -7.68 9.58
C HIS A 61 -2.13 -6.92 10.90
N LYS A 62 -2.45 -5.62 10.85
CA LYS A 62 -2.79 -4.83 12.05
C LYS A 62 -4.02 -5.39 12.75
N GLU A 63 -5.07 -5.74 12.00
CA GLU A 63 -6.31 -6.28 12.56
C GLU A 63 -6.11 -7.66 13.19
N GLY A 64 -5.38 -8.55 12.51
CA GLY A 64 -4.98 -9.84 13.09
C GLY A 64 -4.20 -9.68 14.39
N GLY A 65 -3.26 -8.72 14.45
CA GLY A 65 -2.50 -8.43 15.67
C GLY A 65 -3.33 -7.81 16.81
N LYS A 66 -4.35 -7.01 16.48
CA LYS A 66 -5.30 -6.45 17.47
C LYS A 66 -6.23 -7.52 18.05
N MET A 67 -6.63 -8.50 17.25
CA MET A 67 -7.50 -9.59 17.68
C MET A 67 -6.77 -10.53 18.65
N ILE A 68 -5.49 -10.83 18.39
CA ILE A 68 -4.65 -11.64 19.30
C ILE A 68 -4.51 -10.95 20.67
N LYS A 69 -4.19 -9.65 20.70
CA LYS A 69 -4.07 -8.89 21.97
C LYS A 69 -5.38 -8.76 22.76
N LYS A 70 -6.54 -8.91 22.13
CA LYS A 70 -7.85 -8.93 22.81
C LYS A 70 -8.18 -10.28 23.44
N LEU A 71 -7.54 -11.35 23.00
CA LEU A 71 -7.72 -12.70 23.54
C LEU A 71 -6.76 -12.97 24.71
N ASP A 72 -5.69 -12.19 24.83
CA ASP A 72 -4.70 -12.25 25.92
C ASP A 72 -5.05 -11.31 27.10
N LEU A 73 -6.27 -10.77 27.16
CA LEU A 73 -6.83 -9.90 28.22
C LEU A 73 -8.14 -10.48 28.76
#